data_AF-A0A3R7KEM2-F1
#
_entry.id   AF-A0A3R7KEM2-F1
#
_cell.length_a   1.000
_cell.length_b   1.000
_cell.length_c   1.000
_cell.angle_alpha   90.00
_cell.angle_beta   90.00
_cell.angle_gamma   90.00
#
_symmetry.space_group_name_H-M   'P 1'
#
loop_
_entity.id
_entity.type
_entity.pdbx_description
1 polymer ?
#
loop_
_entity_poly.entity_id
_entity_poly.type
_entity_poly.pdbx_seq_one_letter_code
_entity_poly.pdbx_strand_id
1 'polypeptide(L)'
;MPTQLSPIKSKRLEEKASLQKLNSRLEEYVLGVNELEGAKQAAERELETIRQRMQHDLDTTKARLTKELEETRKKLDNEMDQNSRLQVLEQEQYKELVKLRAQQTELGEVKVLVETLKVQLEQEKANAESAKVTLSEQTTQLASARRRVKELERDARGHAAALSDATQELEELRKKSSEFDLTRDGEITKIRREFTTKFQESQSQWKKDTEERLQTMEMEVRGHYVKVSGSLETQLDDVRAELETTKKELYRTANDYEESLKARQSLTEKVAQLEREYREERTKSTKDRKAYEETMERFRSSKLSKEVEFNELMDVKIALDAEITKYRRILDREESRVAKATPSTKGRKRKNESNGSTDSKRARRTTSSVSTPLSSVQIAALDLEKDRIVLENTSSSPVSLGGWVVRGRMDQTFRFPATYVMGPHSTLTVHSSKRNQNAKHERKKGEDSFLANKFSLSPKGDFVVLETADQMPVSMKSEGLPDEEVRAIEAELHAEFMDDGDGPSSGVRASINV
;
A
#
# COMPACT_ATOMS: atom_id res chain seq x y z
N MET A 1 78.78 18.22 51.93
CA MET A 1 79.40 17.81 50.65
C MET A 1 78.30 17.44 49.67
N PRO A 2 77.87 18.36 48.80
CA PRO A 2 76.90 18.06 47.76
C PRO A 2 77.64 17.53 46.53
N THR A 3 77.46 16.26 46.21
CA THR A 3 77.91 15.68 44.94
C THR A 3 77.10 16.32 43.82
N GLN A 4 77.70 17.27 43.11
CA GLN A 4 77.12 17.89 41.92
C GLN A 4 76.91 16.79 40.87
N LEU A 5 75.65 16.38 40.69
CA LEU A 5 75.25 15.42 39.67
C LEU A 5 75.53 16.02 38.29
N SER A 6 76.19 15.23 37.43
CA SER A 6 76.42 15.57 36.02
C SER A 6 75.12 16.03 35.34
N PRO A 7 75.14 17.07 34.48
CA PRO A 7 73.94 17.66 33.83
C PRO A 7 73.02 16.66 33.11
N ILE A 8 73.55 15.51 32.72
CA ILE A 8 72.80 14.42 32.08
C ILE A 8 71.96 13.65 33.11
N LYS A 9 72.45 13.49 34.35
CA LYS A 9 71.73 12.80 35.42
C LYS A 9 70.59 13.64 35.98
N SER A 10 70.76 14.97 36.09
CA SER A 10 69.67 15.88 36.52
C SER A 10 68.55 15.93 35.48
N LYS A 11 68.87 16.05 34.18
CA LYS A 11 67.87 15.97 33.10
C LYS A 11 67.10 14.66 33.10
N ARG A 12 67.78 13.51 33.28
CA ARG A 12 67.09 12.22 33.41
C ARG A 12 66.21 12.12 34.65
N LEU A 13 66.59 12.77 35.76
CA LEU A 13 65.78 12.81 36.97
C LEU A 13 64.54 13.69 36.79
N GLU A 14 64.67 14.83 36.10
CA GLU A 14 63.56 15.69 35.70
C GLU A 14 62.63 15.00 34.70
N GLU A 15 63.18 14.32 33.69
CA GLU A 15 62.41 13.50 32.73
C GLU A 15 61.67 12.36 33.44
N LYS A 16 62.32 11.66 34.37
CA LYS A 16 61.67 10.61 35.17
C LYS A 16 60.56 11.16 36.05
N ALA A 17 60.75 12.32 36.68
CA ALA A 17 59.70 12.98 37.47
C ALA A 17 58.54 13.46 36.58
N SER A 18 58.83 13.95 35.37
CA SER A 18 57.83 14.33 34.38
C SER A 18 57.02 13.13 33.90
N LEU A 19 57.67 12.01 33.59
CA LEU A 19 57.03 10.75 33.22
C LEU A 19 56.21 10.17 34.38
N GLN A 20 56.69 10.27 35.61
CA GLN A 20 55.93 9.82 36.78
C GLN A 20 54.67 10.66 36.97
N LYS A 21 54.75 11.99 36.81
CA LYS A 21 53.58 12.88 36.87
C LYS A 21 52.59 12.61 35.74
N LEU A 22 53.10 12.31 34.54
CA LEU A 22 52.26 11.92 33.39
C LEU A 22 51.57 10.57 33.63
N ASN A 23 52.29 9.59 34.18
CA ASN A 23 51.74 8.29 34.52
C ASN A 23 50.69 8.39 35.64
N SER A 24 50.93 9.15 36.71
CA SER A 24 49.91 9.36 37.75
C SER A 24 48.66 10.02 37.19
N ARG A 25 48.80 10.95 36.23
CA ARG A 25 47.66 11.56 35.54
C ARG A 25 46.96 10.58 34.60
N LEU A 26 47.69 9.70 33.93
CA LEU A 26 47.13 8.61 33.14
C LEU A 26 46.36 7.61 34.02
N GLU A 27 46.88 7.27 35.20
CA GLU A 27 46.19 6.42 36.18
C GLU A 27 44.88 7.07 36.65
N GLU A 28 44.88 8.36 36.97
CA GLU A 28 43.66 9.12 37.30
C GLU A 28 42.65 9.10 36.13
N TYR A 29 43.10 9.28 34.89
CA TYR A 29 42.23 9.18 33.71
C TYR A 29 41.68 7.77 33.51
N VAL A 30 42.50 6.73 33.68
CA VAL A 30 42.07 5.33 33.55
C VAL A 30 41.07 4.96 34.64
N LEU A 31 41.29 5.39 35.88
CA LEU A 31 40.33 5.20 36.98
C LEU A 31 39.01 5.93 36.68
N GLY A 32 39.07 7.18 36.23
CA GLY A 32 37.87 7.93 35.86
C GLY A 32 37.11 7.33 34.68
N VAL A 33 37.82 6.79 33.68
CA VAL A 33 37.20 6.06 32.56
C VAL A 33 36.56 4.76 33.05
N ASN A 34 37.23 3.98 33.90
CA ASN A 34 36.67 2.75 34.46
C ASN A 34 35.44 3.02 35.35
N GLU A 35 35.44 4.11 36.13
CA GLU A 35 34.29 4.54 36.92
C GLU A 35 33.12 4.99 36.02
N LEU A 36 33.40 5.76 34.96
CA LEU A 36 32.40 6.16 33.97
C LEU A 36 31.85 4.96 33.18
N GLU A 37 32.70 4.01 32.81
CA GLU A 37 32.29 2.76 32.15
C GLU A 37 31.46 1.89 33.09
N GLY A 38 31.84 1.80 34.37
CA GLY A 38 31.06 1.11 35.40
C GLY A 38 29.69 1.75 35.62
N ALA A 39 29.63 3.08 35.72
CA ALA A 39 28.39 3.84 35.85
C ALA A 39 27.52 3.71 34.59
N LYS A 40 28.12 3.74 33.40
CA LYS A 40 27.43 3.49 32.13
C LYS A 40 26.83 2.09 32.08
N GLN A 41 27.59 1.06 32.43
CA GLN A 41 27.07 -0.32 32.47
C GLN A 41 25.96 -0.49 33.52
N ALA A 42 26.05 0.19 34.66
CA ALA A 42 25.00 0.19 35.67
C ALA A 42 23.71 0.85 35.13
N ALA A 43 23.83 2.03 34.51
CA ALA A 43 22.71 2.73 33.88
C ALA A 43 22.10 1.93 32.71
N GLU A 44 22.91 1.24 31.92
CA GLU A 44 22.45 0.34 30.86
C GLU A 44 21.66 -0.85 31.41
N ARG A 45 22.13 -1.47 32.51
CA ARG A 45 21.39 -2.53 33.20
C ARG A 45 20.07 -2.01 33.79
N GLU A 46 20.07 -0.84 34.41
CA GLU A 46 18.85 -0.24 34.94
C GLU A 46 17.84 0.06 33.83
N LEU A 47 18.28 0.67 32.72
CA LEU A 47 17.44 0.90 31.55
C LEU A 47 16.86 -0.41 31.00
N GLU A 48 17.66 -1.47 30.95
CA GLU A 48 17.20 -2.78 30.49
C GLU A 48 16.14 -3.36 31.45
N THR A 49 16.34 -3.26 32.78
CA THR A 49 15.32 -3.70 33.73
C THR A 49 14.03 -2.88 33.68
N ILE A 50 14.12 -1.58 33.35
CA ILE A 50 12.95 -0.72 33.17
C ILE A 50 12.22 -1.11 31.89
N ARG A 51 12.94 -1.34 30.79
CA ARG A 51 12.36 -1.82 29.53
C ARG A 51 11.65 -3.15 29.71
N GLN A 52 12.27 -4.10 30.41
CA GLN A 52 11.66 -5.41 30.69
C GLN A 52 10.40 -5.28 31.56
N ARG A 53 10.42 -4.43 32.59
CA ARG A 53 9.23 -4.15 33.41
C ARG A 53 8.10 -3.52 32.59
N MET A 54 8.41 -2.49 31.80
CA MET A 54 7.43 -1.86 30.92
C MET A 54 6.87 -2.84 29.89
N GLN A 55 7.71 -3.71 29.32
CA GLN A 55 7.28 -4.72 28.37
C GLN A 55 6.34 -5.74 29.03
N HIS A 56 6.69 -6.22 30.22
CA HIS A 56 5.83 -7.12 31.00
C HIS A 56 4.49 -6.47 31.36
N ASP A 57 4.49 -5.20 31.77
CA ASP A 57 3.26 -4.46 32.10
C ASP A 57 2.40 -4.23 30.84
N LEU A 58 3.02 -3.96 29.69
CA LEU A 58 2.32 -3.91 28.41
C LEU A 58 1.74 -5.26 28.01
N ASP A 59 2.45 -6.35 28.21
CA ASP A 59 1.99 -7.68 27.80
C ASP A 59 0.91 -8.23 28.75
N THR A 60 0.99 -7.93 30.04
CA THR A 60 -0.07 -8.25 31.01
C THR A 60 -1.34 -7.41 30.77
N THR A 61 -1.21 -6.12 30.46
CA THR A 61 -2.36 -5.28 30.11
C THR A 61 -2.99 -5.71 28.79
N LYS A 62 -2.20 -6.04 27.76
CA LYS A 62 -2.70 -6.65 26.52
C LYS A 62 -3.44 -7.95 26.80
N ALA A 63 -2.86 -8.87 27.56
CA ALA A 63 -3.50 -10.16 27.88
C ALA A 63 -4.83 -10.00 28.61
N ARG A 64 -4.92 -9.03 29.52
CA ARG A 64 -6.19 -8.69 30.19
C ARG A 64 -7.22 -8.12 29.21
N LEU A 65 -6.83 -7.15 28.38
CA LEU A 65 -7.73 -6.54 27.41
C LEU A 65 -8.19 -7.52 26.33
N THR A 66 -7.32 -8.42 25.87
CA THR A 66 -7.70 -9.48 24.92
C THR A 66 -8.68 -10.45 25.56
N LYS A 67 -8.50 -10.80 26.84
CA LYS A 67 -9.45 -11.63 27.58
C LYS A 67 -10.80 -10.95 27.76
N GLU A 68 -10.82 -9.67 28.13
CA GLU A 68 -12.06 -8.88 28.23
C GLU A 68 -12.78 -8.77 26.87
N LEU A 69 -12.04 -8.63 25.76
CA LEU A 69 -12.60 -8.66 24.41
C LEU A 69 -13.17 -10.03 24.04
N GLU A 70 -12.51 -11.13 24.40
CA GLU A 70 -13.03 -12.47 24.17
C GLU A 70 -14.30 -12.75 25.00
N GLU A 71 -14.33 -12.30 26.25
CA GLU A 71 -15.49 -12.44 27.12
C GLU A 71 -16.69 -11.62 26.62
N THR A 72 -16.46 -10.40 26.13
CA THR A 72 -17.52 -9.56 25.54
C THR A 72 -18.03 -10.13 24.22
N ARG A 73 -17.16 -10.70 23.38
CA ARG A 73 -17.57 -11.45 22.17
C ARG A 73 -18.41 -12.67 22.52
N LYS A 74 -17.99 -13.49 23.47
CA LYS A 74 -18.79 -14.64 23.94
C LYS A 74 -20.14 -14.23 24.49
N LYS A 75 -20.22 -13.11 25.23
CA LYS A 75 -21.50 -12.56 25.70
C LYS A 75 -22.38 -12.13 24.54
N LEU A 76 -21.82 -11.44 23.54
CA LEU A 76 -22.55 -11.04 22.34
C LEU A 76 -23.08 -12.25 21.56
N ASP A 77 -22.26 -13.28 21.36
CA ASP A 77 -22.67 -14.51 20.67
C ASP A 77 -23.82 -15.20 21.43
N ASN A 78 -23.72 -15.29 22.75
CA ASN A 78 -24.80 -15.83 23.59
C ASN A 78 -26.09 -15.00 23.50
N GLU A 79 -25.99 -13.67 23.47
CA GLU A 79 -27.14 -12.78 23.30
C GLU A 79 -27.75 -12.93 21.89
N MET A 80 -26.95 -13.09 20.84
CA MET A 80 -27.44 -13.37 19.49
C MET A 80 -28.17 -14.72 19.42
N ASP A 81 -27.62 -15.75 20.06
CA ASP A 81 -28.27 -17.07 20.17
C ASP A 81 -29.58 -17.00 20.96
N GLN A 82 -29.62 -16.26 22.07
CA GLN A 82 -30.85 -16.05 22.83
C GLN A 82 -31.89 -15.25 22.03
N ASN A 83 -31.46 -14.20 21.33
CA ASN A 83 -32.35 -13.36 20.53
C ASN A 83 -32.94 -14.14 19.34
N SER A 84 -32.15 -14.99 18.69
CA SER A 84 -32.65 -15.88 17.63
C SER A 84 -33.66 -16.89 18.16
N ARG A 85 -33.42 -17.49 19.35
CA ARG A 85 -34.38 -18.38 20.02
C ARG A 85 -35.67 -17.66 20.39
N LEU A 86 -35.58 -16.44 20.92
CA LEU A 86 -36.74 -15.61 21.25
C LEU A 86 -37.53 -15.26 20.00
N GLN A 87 -36.87 -14.91 18.90
CA GLN A 87 -37.53 -14.62 17.62
C GLN A 87 -38.30 -15.85 17.08
N VAL A 88 -37.72 -17.05 17.20
CA VAL A 88 -38.42 -18.29 16.82
C VAL A 88 -39.65 -18.52 17.69
N LEU A 89 -39.51 -18.39 19.02
CA LEU A 89 -40.64 -18.51 19.96
C LEU A 89 -41.73 -17.47 19.68
N GLU A 90 -41.36 -16.23 19.37
CA GLU A 90 -42.31 -15.17 19.03
C GLU A 90 -43.06 -15.53 17.74
N GLN A 91 -42.37 -16.01 16.70
CA GLN A 91 -43.01 -16.48 15.46
C GLN A 91 -43.96 -17.66 15.70
N GLU A 92 -43.58 -18.60 16.57
CA GLU A 92 -44.44 -19.73 16.96
C GLU A 92 -45.70 -19.24 17.68
N GLN A 93 -45.55 -18.33 18.65
CA GLN A 93 -46.68 -17.71 19.35
C GLN A 93 -47.59 -16.91 18.41
N TYR A 94 -47.04 -16.17 17.44
CA TYR A 94 -47.84 -15.49 16.42
C TYR A 94 -48.64 -16.50 15.58
N LYS A 95 -48.03 -17.61 15.17
CA LYS A 95 -48.73 -18.68 14.43
C LYS A 95 -49.86 -19.30 15.26
N GLU A 96 -49.64 -19.53 16.55
CA GLU A 96 -50.67 -20.03 17.46
C GLU A 96 -51.81 -19.02 17.66
N LEU A 97 -51.49 -17.74 17.85
CA LEU A 97 -52.48 -16.67 17.97
C LEU A 97 -53.35 -16.53 16.73
N VAL A 98 -52.77 -16.66 15.53
CA VAL A 98 -53.53 -16.65 14.27
C VAL A 98 -54.47 -17.85 14.20
N LYS A 99 -54.01 -19.05 14.55
CA LYS A 99 -54.85 -20.25 14.61
C LYS A 99 -56.01 -20.09 15.60
N LEU A 100 -55.74 -19.57 16.80
CA LEU A 100 -56.77 -19.32 17.81
C LEU A 100 -57.79 -18.28 17.34
N ARG A 101 -57.35 -17.22 16.66
CA ARG A 101 -58.27 -16.22 16.08
C ARG A 101 -59.15 -16.84 14.99
N ALA A 102 -58.61 -17.70 14.12
CA ALA A 102 -59.39 -18.42 13.11
C ALA A 102 -60.43 -19.36 13.75
N GLN A 103 -60.05 -20.10 14.79
CA GLN A 103 -60.98 -20.94 15.55
C GLN A 103 -62.07 -20.10 16.24
N GLN A 104 -61.73 -18.90 16.74
CA GLN A 104 -62.70 -17.99 17.35
C GLN A 104 -63.73 -17.48 16.33
N THR A 105 -63.30 -17.16 15.10
CA THR A 105 -64.21 -16.73 14.03
C THR A 105 -65.11 -17.87 13.57
N GLU A 106 -64.57 -19.07 13.35
CA GLU A 106 -65.35 -20.27 13.02
C GLU A 106 -66.39 -20.60 14.10
N LEU A 107 -66.00 -20.53 15.38
CA LEU A 107 -66.93 -20.72 16.50
C LEU A 107 -68.03 -19.65 16.51
N GLY A 108 -67.70 -18.41 16.15
CA GLY A 108 -68.65 -17.32 15.99
C GLY A 108 -69.68 -17.58 14.89
N GLU A 109 -69.22 -18.02 13.72
CA GLU A 109 -70.06 -18.38 12.57
C GLU A 109 -70.99 -19.56 12.92
N VAL A 110 -70.46 -20.60 13.55
CA VAL A 110 -71.25 -21.76 14.01
C VAL A 110 -72.31 -21.33 15.03
N LYS A 111 -71.99 -20.41 15.96
CA LYS A 111 -72.99 -19.88 16.91
C LYS A 111 -74.11 -19.13 16.20
N VAL A 112 -73.80 -18.30 15.21
CA VAL A 112 -74.82 -17.58 14.41
C VAL A 112 -75.68 -18.57 13.62
N LEU A 113 -75.09 -19.61 13.03
CA LEU A 113 -75.82 -20.68 12.33
C LEU A 113 -76.75 -21.47 13.27
N VAL A 114 -76.28 -21.81 14.47
CA VAL A 114 -77.12 -22.49 15.47
C VAL A 114 -78.30 -21.61 15.88
N GLU A 115 -78.08 -20.31 16.08
CA GLU A 115 -79.15 -19.40 16.49
C GLU A 115 -80.17 -19.17 15.36
N THR A 116 -79.71 -19.03 14.11
CA THR A 116 -80.60 -18.94 12.94
C THR A 116 -81.41 -20.21 12.70
N LEU A 117 -80.81 -21.40 12.85
CA LEU A 117 -81.53 -22.67 12.75
C LEU A 117 -82.58 -22.84 13.86
N LYS A 118 -82.32 -22.36 15.08
CA LYS A 118 -83.34 -22.35 16.15
C LYS A 118 -84.52 -21.45 15.81
N VAL A 119 -84.27 -20.24 15.29
CA VAL A 119 -85.34 -19.32 14.86
C VAL A 119 -86.17 -19.94 13.74
N GLN A 120 -85.53 -20.58 12.75
CA GLN A 120 -86.24 -21.29 11.68
C GLN A 120 -87.08 -22.46 12.22
N LEU A 121 -86.56 -23.21 13.19
CA LEU A 121 -87.30 -24.31 13.82
C LEU A 121 -88.55 -23.80 14.57
N GLU A 122 -88.46 -22.70 15.30
CA GLU A 122 -89.61 -22.10 15.97
C GLU A 122 -90.63 -21.51 14.98
N GLN A 123 -90.16 -20.93 13.87
CA GLN A 123 -91.02 -20.47 12.77
C GLN A 123 -91.80 -21.64 12.15
N GLU A 124 -91.12 -22.76 11.86
CA GLU A 124 -91.76 -23.96 11.30
C GLU A 124 -92.76 -24.60 12.28
N LYS A 125 -92.47 -24.59 13.58
CA LYS A 125 -93.43 -25.03 14.61
C LYS A 125 -94.68 -24.15 14.61
N ALA A 126 -94.53 -22.83 14.56
CA ALA A 126 -95.66 -21.90 14.51
C ALA A 126 -96.49 -22.07 13.22
N ASN A 127 -95.82 -22.28 12.09
CA ASN A 127 -96.46 -22.60 10.82
C ASN A 127 -97.26 -23.91 10.91
N ALA A 128 -96.69 -24.96 11.51
CA ALA A 128 -97.39 -26.23 11.71
C ALA A 128 -98.60 -26.11 12.65
N GLU A 129 -98.53 -25.31 13.71
CA GLU A 129 -99.67 -25.05 14.60
C GLU A 129 -100.79 -24.29 13.88
N SER A 130 -100.47 -23.25 13.11
CA SER A 130 -101.46 -22.51 12.32
C SER A 130 -102.12 -23.37 11.23
N ALA A 131 -101.36 -24.25 10.58
CA ALA A 131 -101.87 -25.24 9.64
C ALA A 131 -102.82 -26.24 10.31
N LYS A 132 -102.54 -26.63 11.56
CA LYS A 132 -103.40 -27.55 12.33
C LYS A 132 -104.74 -26.90 12.73
N VAL A 133 -104.72 -25.62 13.10
CA VAL A 133 -105.94 -24.86 13.43
C VAL A 133 -106.83 -24.68 12.20
N THR A 134 -106.26 -24.26 11.07
CA THR A 134 -107.01 -24.07 9.81
C THR A 134 -107.61 -25.38 9.27
N LEU A 135 -106.91 -26.51 9.44
CA LEU A 135 -107.45 -27.83 9.07
C LEU A 135 -108.65 -28.25 9.95
N SER A 136 -108.66 -27.84 11.23
CA SER A 136 -109.78 -28.10 12.16
C SER A 136 -111.02 -27.25 11.85
N GLU A 137 -110.82 -26.03 11.34
CA GLU A 137 -111.90 -25.15 10.88
C GLU A 137 -112.51 -25.65 9.56
N GLN A 138 -111.69 -26.14 8.63
CA GLN A 138 -112.17 -26.69 7.36
C GLN A 138 -112.96 -28.00 7.54
N THR A 139 -112.61 -28.82 8.53
CA THR A 139 -113.34 -30.07 8.83
C THR A 139 -114.71 -29.82 9.47
N THR A 140 -114.89 -28.73 10.21
CA THR A 140 -116.21 -28.34 10.76
C THR A 140 -117.13 -27.70 9.71
N GLN A 141 -116.57 -27.00 8.73
CA GLN A 141 -117.31 -26.41 7.60
C GLN A 141 -117.77 -27.47 6.57
N LEU A 142 -116.97 -28.52 6.34
CA LEU A 142 -117.36 -29.66 5.48
C LEU A 142 -118.52 -30.49 6.06
N ALA A 143 -118.68 -30.52 7.39
CA ALA A 143 -119.77 -31.23 8.06
C ALA A 143 -121.12 -30.50 7.95
N SER A 144 -121.12 -29.16 7.89
CA SER A 144 -122.34 -28.35 7.77
C SER A 144 -122.85 -28.27 6.33
N ALA A 145 -121.96 -28.22 5.33
CA ALA A 145 -122.31 -28.21 3.91
C ALA A 145 -122.95 -29.53 3.44
N ARG A 146 -122.52 -30.69 3.98
CA ARG A 146 -123.07 -32.02 3.65
C ARG A 146 -124.53 -32.22 4.09
N ARG A 147 -125.07 -31.42 5.02
CA ARG A 147 -126.47 -31.48 5.45
C ARG A 147 -127.42 -30.72 4.52
N ARG A 148 -126.91 -29.72 3.79
CA ARG A 148 -127.69 -28.86 2.89
C ARG A 148 -127.79 -29.40 1.46
N VAL A 149 -126.91 -30.32 1.08
CA VAL A 149 -126.88 -30.98 -0.24
C VAL A 149 -127.98 -32.05 -0.38
N LYS A 150 -128.37 -32.73 0.70
CA LYS A 150 -129.42 -33.78 0.66
C LYS A 150 -130.85 -33.28 0.42
N GLU A 151 -131.10 -31.98 0.58
CA GLU A 151 -132.45 -31.39 0.51
C GLU A 151 -132.78 -30.84 -0.89
N LEU A 152 -131.77 -30.44 -1.66
CA LEU A 152 -131.92 -29.88 -3.01
C LEU A 152 -131.87 -30.94 -4.14
N GLU A 153 -131.50 -32.19 -3.82
CA GLU A 153 -131.52 -33.32 -4.77
C GLU A 153 -132.95 -33.78 -5.14
N ARG A 154 -133.99 -33.30 -4.42
CA ARG A 154 -135.39 -33.69 -4.63
C ARG A 154 -136.10 -32.87 -5.73
N ASP A 155 -135.65 -31.64 -5.99
CA ASP A 155 -136.29 -30.72 -6.94
C ASP A 155 -135.64 -30.75 -8.33
N ALA A 156 -134.45 -31.37 -8.46
CA ALA A 156 -133.69 -31.48 -9.71
C ALA A 156 -134.23 -32.51 -10.73
N ARG A 157 -135.45 -33.04 -10.53
CA ARG A 157 -136.16 -33.79 -11.59
C ARG A 157 -136.86 -32.88 -12.59
N GLY A 158 -137.02 -31.59 -12.29
CA GLY A 158 -137.62 -30.59 -13.18
C GLY A 158 -136.68 -30.00 -14.25
N HIS A 159 -135.38 -30.28 -14.18
CA HIS A 159 -134.37 -29.62 -15.03
C HIS A 159 -133.75 -30.53 -16.10
N ALA A 160 -134.53 -31.46 -16.64
CA ALA A 160 -134.15 -32.21 -17.85
C ALA A 160 -133.93 -31.27 -19.08
N ALA A 161 -134.43 -30.03 -19.03
CA ALA A 161 -134.18 -29.00 -20.03
C ALA A 161 -132.93 -28.12 -19.76
N ALA A 162 -132.40 -28.08 -18.53
CA ALA A 162 -131.15 -27.35 -18.20
C ALA A 162 -129.88 -28.16 -18.48
N LEU A 163 -130.03 -29.46 -18.78
CA LEU A 163 -128.93 -30.38 -19.11
C LEU A 163 -128.22 -30.04 -20.44
N SER A 164 -128.89 -29.28 -21.32
CA SER A 164 -128.27 -28.78 -22.56
C SER A 164 -127.37 -27.56 -22.27
N ASP A 165 -127.86 -26.56 -21.53
CA ASP A 165 -127.10 -25.35 -21.22
C ASP A 165 -125.92 -25.62 -20.25
N ALA A 166 -126.10 -26.55 -19.30
CA ALA A 166 -125.03 -26.97 -18.39
C ALA A 166 -123.88 -27.73 -19.09
N THR A 167 -124.13 -28.39 -20.23
CA THR A 167 -123.05 -29.04 -21.00
C THR A 167 -122.15 -28.04 -21.71
N GLN A 168 -122.72 -26.92 -22.17
CA GLN A 168 -121.98 -25.85 -22.82
C GLN A 168 -121.17 -25.01 -21.80
N GLU A 169 -121.73 -24.73 -20.62
CA GLU A 169 -121.04 -24.04 -19.52
C GLU A 169 -119.92 -24.90 -18.90
N LEU A 170 -120.10 -26.23 -18.81
CA LEU A 170 -119.03 -27.16 -18.43
C LEU A 170 -117.90 -27.24 -19.45
N GLU A 171 -118.19 -27.11 -20.76
CA GLU A 171 -117.16 -27.04 -21.80
C GLU A 171 -116.38 -25.71 -21.75
N GLU A 172 -117.04 -24.59 -21.48
CA GLU A 172 -116.37 -23.29 -21.30
C GLU A 172 -115.55 -23.23 -20.01
N LEU A 173 -116.04 -23.78 -18.90
CA LEU A 173 -115.27 -23.89 -17.65
C LEU A 173 -114.10 -24.87 -17.80
N ARG A 174 -114.24 -25.96 -18.58
CA ARG A 174 -113.12 -26.84 -18.94
C ARG A 174 -112.07 -26.14 -19.80
N LYS A 175 -112.49 -25.32 -20.77
CA LYS A 175 -111.58 -24.50 -21.59
C LYS A 175 -110.84 -23.47 -20.73
N LYS A 176 -111.55 -22.74 -19.86
CA LYS A 176 -110.94 -21.78 -18.92
C LYS A 176 -110.02 -22.48 -17.92
N SER A 177 -110.40 -23.62 -17.36
CA SER A 177 -109.51 -24.43 -16.50
C SER A 177 -108.26 -24.86 -17.27
N SER A 178 -108.41 -25.35 -18.49
CA SER A 178 -107.28 -25.72 -19.35
C SER A 178 -106.39 -24.53 -19.69
N GLU A 179 -106.94 -23.34 -19.91
CA GLU A 179 -106.18 -22.11 -20.16
C GLU A 179 -105.45 -21.62 -18.89
N PHE A 180 -106.06 -21.73 -17.71
CA PHE A 180 -105.41 -21.47 -16.43
C PHE A 180 -104.31 -22.48 -16.13
N ASP A 181 -104.51 -23.76 -16.44
CA ASP A 181 -103.49 -24.79 -16.30
C ASP A 181 -102.33 -24.54 -17.29
N LEU A 182 -102.62 -24.15 -18.55
CA LEU A 182 -101.62 -23.77 -19.54
C LEU A 182 -100.82 -22.52 -19.15
N THR A 183 -101.46 -21.49 -18.59
CA THR A 183 -100.77 -20.28 -18.13
C THR A 183 -99.94 -20.55 -16.89
N ARG A 184 -100.48 -21.30 -15.91
CA ARG A 184 -99.73 -21.72 -14.71
C ARG A 184 -98.54 -22.60 -15.07
N ASP A 185 -98.69 -23.55 -15.99
CA ASP A 185 -97.60 -24.39 -16.46
C ASP A 185 -96.58 -23.56 -17.28
N GLY A 186 -97.04 -22.56 -18.03
CA GLY A 186 -96.20 -21.55 -18.68
C GLY A 186 -95.35 -20.75 -17.69
N GLU A 187 -95.94 -20.28 -16.60
CA GLU A 187 -95.25 -19.54 -15.53
C GLU A 187 -94.30 -20.43 -14.73
N ILE A 188 -94.72 -21.65 -14.37
CA ILE A 188 -93.88 -22.64 -13.69
C ILE A 188 -92.67 -22.99 -14.57
N THR A 189 -92.88 -23.20 -15.88
CA THR A 189 -91.75 -23.47 -16.79
C THR A 189 -90.86 -22.24 -16.95
N LYS A 190 -91.40 -21.02 -16.94
CA LYS A 190 -90.63 -19.77 -16.98
C LYS A 190 -89.77 -19.62 -15.72
N ILE A 191 -90.34 -19.78 -14.52
CA ILE A 191 -89.61 -19.72 -13.25
C ILE A 191 -88.55 -20.82 -13.18
N ARG A 192 -88.86 -22.05 -13.62
CA ARG A 192 -87.88 -23.13 -13.69
C ARG A 192 -86.72 -22.75 -14.62
N ARG A 193 -87.00 -22.25 -15.83
CA ARG A 193 -85.95 -21.79 -16.76
C ARG A 193 -85.09 -20.70 -16.12
N GLU A 194 -85.70 -19.67 -15.54
CA GLU A 194 -84.98 -18.57 -14.88
C GLU A 194 -84.13 -19.02 -13.68
N PHE A 195 -84.63 -19.96 -12.89
CA PHE A 195 -83.85 -20.55 -11.79
C PHE A 195 -82.68 -21.38 -12.34
N THR A 196 -82.92 -22.16 -13.39
CA THR A 196 -81.87 -22.96 -14.04
C THR A 196 -80.80 -22.06 -14.66
N THR A 197 -81.18 -20.97 -15.31
CA THR A 197 -80.22 -20.00 -15.90
C THR A 197 -79.44 -19.28 -14.82
N LYS A 198 -80.08 -18.77 -13.75
CA LYS A 198 -79.36 -18.13 -12.64
C LYS A 198 -78.40 -19.08 -11.93
N PHE A 199 -78.81 -20.33 -11.75
CA PHE A 199 -77.94 -21.36 -11.18
C PHE A 199 -76.73 -21.63 -12.08
N GLN A 200 -76.93 -21.77 -13.39
CA GLN A 200 -75.84 -21.94 -14.36
C GLN A 200 -74.91 -20.72 -14.42
N GLU A 201 -75.46 -19.50 -14.40
CA GLU A 201 -74.70 -18.25 -14.37
C GLU A 201 -73.84 -18.15 -13.11
N SER A 202 -74.41 -18.44 -11.93
CA SER A 202 -73.67 -18.46 -10.66
C SER A 202 -72.58 -19.53 -10.65
N GLN A 203 -72.86 -20.73 -11.16
CA GLN A 203 -71.84 -21.77 -11.32
C GLN A 203 -70.72 -21.36 -12.30
N SER A 204 -71.07 -20.73 -13.42
CA SER A 204 -70.10 -20.25 -14.41
C SER A 204 -69.24 -19.11 -13.84
N GLN A 205 -69.84 -18.19 -13.10
CA GLN A 205 -69.13 -17.12 -12.40
C GLN A 205 -68.17 -17.70 -11.38
N TRP A 206 -68.63 -18.63 -10.52
CA TRP A 206 -67.76 -19.25 -9.52
C TRP A 206 -66.57 -19.97 -10.15
N LYS A 207 -66.78 -20.72 -11.23
CA LYS A 207 -65.69 -21.37 -11.98
C LYS A 207 -64.69 -20.36 -12.55
N LYS A 208 -65.18 -19.27 -13.13
CA LYS A 208 -64.34 -18.21 -13.68
C LYS A 208 -63.54 -17.51 -12.57
N ASP A 209 -64.18 -17.20 -11.47
CA ASP A 209 -63.58 -16.59 -10.28
C ASP A 209 -62.49 -17.47 -9.64
N THR A 210 -62.70 -18.79 -9.59
CA THR A 210 -61.69 -19.72 -9.09
C THR A 210 -60.51 -19.86 -10.04
N GLU A 211 -60.78 -19.86 -11.35
CA GLU A 211 -59.75 -19.93 -12.39
C GLU A 211 -58.88 -18.67 -12.39
N GLU A 212 -59.48 -17.48 -12.33
CA GLU A 212 -58.76 -16.21 -12.26
C GLU A 212 -57.88 -16.10 -11.00
N ARG A 213 -58.40 -16.54 -9.84
CA ARG A 213 -57.60 -16.59 -8.60
C ARG A 213 -56.42 -17.55 -8.72
N LEU A 214 -56.63 -18.73 -9.33
CA LEU A 214 -55.57 -19.70 -9.56
C LEU A 214 -54.50 -19.14 -10.51
N GLN A 215 -54.90 -18.54 -11.63
CA GLN A 215 -53.98 -17.93 -12.59
C GLN A 215 -53.18 -16.78 -11.98
N THR A 216 -53.81 -15.97 -11.14
CA THR A 216 -53.14 -14.87 -10.44
C THR A 216 -52.08 -15.42 -9.48
N MET A 217 -52.42 -16.42 -8.67
CA MET A 217 -51.47 -17.08 -7.77
C MET A 217 -50.32 -17.75 -8.54
N GLU A 218 -50.62 -18.47 -9.63
CA GLU A 218 -49.58 -19.05 -10.47
C GLU A 218 -48.63 -18.00 -11.06
N MET A 219 -49.16 -16.87 -11.52
CA MET A 219 -48.37 -15.77 -12.08
C MET A 219 -47.50 -15.10 -11.00
N GLU A 220 -48.04 -14.89 -9.80
CA GLU A 220 -47.28 -14.35 -8.67
C GLU A 220 -46.16 -15.29 -8.23
N VAL A 221 -46.44 -16.59 -8.14
CA VAL A 221 -45.45 -17.63 -7.81
C VAL A 221 -44.36 -17.70 -8.87
N ARG A 222 -44.73 -17.78 -10.16
CA ARG A 222 -43.77 -17.74 -11.28
C ARG A 222 -42.94 -16.45 -11.25
N GLY A 223 -43.59 -15.31 -11.03
CA GLY A 223 -42.92 -14.00 -10.93
C GLY A 223 -41.94 -13.93 -9.77
N HIS A 224 -42.28 -14.50 -8.62
CA HIS A 224 -41.37 -14.61 -7.47
C HIS A 224 -40.15 -15.48 -7.81
N TYR A 225 -40.36 -16.68 -8.40
CA TYR A 225 -39.25 -17.54 -8.79
C TYR A 225 -38.33 -16.90 -9.84
N VAL A 226 -38.88 -16.21 -10.84
CA VAL A 226 -38.08 -15.48 -11.83
C VAL A 226 -37.27 -14.37 -11.17
N LYS A 227 -37.84 -13.62 -10.22
CA LYS A 227 -37.11 -12.57 -9.48
C LYS A 227 -35.99 -13.16 -8.62
N VAL A 228 -36.26 -14.25 -7.90
CA VAL A 228 -35.24 -14.91 -7.07
C VAL A 228 -34.14 -15.51 -7.94
N SER A 229 -34.47 -16.19 -9.04
CA SER A 229 -33.50 -16.73 -10.00
C SER A 229 -32.63 -15.61 -10.58
N GLY A 230 -33.26 -14.53 -11.05
CA GLY A 230 -32.55 -13.37 -11.58
C GLY A 230 -31.64 -12.72 -10.53
N SER A 231 -32.10 -12.59 -9.28
CA SER A 231 -31.28 -12.06 -8.18
C SER A 231 -30.07 -12.95 -7.86
N LEU A 232 -30.23 -14.28 -7.91
CA LEU A 232 -29.14 -15.21 -7.69
C LEU A 232 -28.15 -15.22 -8.86
N GLU A 233 -28.64 -15.09 -10.10
CA GLU A 233 -27.80 -14.92 -11.29
C GLU A 233 -26.98 -13.64 -11.21
N THR A 234 -27.59 -12.50 -10.85
CA THR A 234 -26.84 -11.24 -10.67
C THR A 234 -25.80 -11.35 -9.57
N GLN A 235 -26.13 -11.98 -8.44
CA GLN A 235 -25.15 -12.20 -7.36
C GLN A 235 -24.01 -13.12 -7.81
N LEU A 236 -24.29 -14.15 -8.59
CA LEU A 236 -23.26 -15.02 -9.16
C LEU A 236 -22.35 -14.27 -10.13
N ASP A 237 -22.91 -13.40 -10.96
CA ASP A 237 -22.13 -12.60 -11.90
C ASP A 237 -21.29 -11.52 -11.22
N ASP A 238 -21.80 -10.91 -10.15
CA ASP A 238 -21.04 -9.98 -9.30
C ASP A 238 -19.85 -10.70 -8.63
N VAL A 239 -20.08 -11.87 -8.01
CA VAL A 239 -19.01 -12.68 -7.40
C VAL A 239 -18.00 -13.15 -8.44
N ARG A 240 -18.44 -13.50 -9.65
CA ARG A 240 -17.53 -13.84 -10.77
C ARG A 240 -16.70 -12.63 -11.19
N ALA A 241 -17.29 -11.44 -11.26
CA ALA A 241 -16.58 -10.22 -11.60
C ALA A 241 -15.51 -9.89 -10.53
N GLU A 242 -15.87 -9.97 -9.25
CA GLU A 242 -14.94 -9.79 -8.12
C GLU A 242 -13.82 -10.85 -8.11
N LEU A 243 -14.15 -12.10 -8.44
CA LEU A 243 -13.15 -13.16 -8.58
C LEU A 243 -12.17 -12.86 -9.72
N GLU A 244 -12.65 -12.33 -10.85
CA GLU A 244 -11.78 -11.97 -11.97
C GLU A 244 -10.94 -10.71 -11.70
N THR A 245 -11.43 -9.74 -10.93
CA THR A 245 -10.62 -8.59 -10.50
C THR A 245 -9.53 -9.02 -9.52
N THR A 246 -9.88 -9.80 -8.50
CA THR A 246 -8.91 -10.32 -7.52
C THR A 246 -7.86 -11.22 -8.16
N LYS A 247 -8.23 -12.07 -9.12
CA LYS A 247 -7.26 -12.84 -9.92
C LYS A 247 -6.31 -11.93 -10.68
N LYS A 248 -6.80 -10.88 -11.34
CA LYS A 248 -5.95 -9.92 -12.07
C LYS A 248 -4.98 -9.19 -11.14
N GLU A 249 -5.44 -8.79 -9.96
CA GLU A 249 -4.58 -8.19 -8.93
C GLU A 249 -3.53 -9.18 -8.41
N LEU A 250 -3.90 -10.44 -8.22
CA LEU A 250 -2.97 -11.50 -7.85
C LEU A 250 -1.91 -11.72 -8.93
N TYR A 251 -2.27 -11.75 -10.21
CA TYR A 251 -1.30 -11.87 -11.30
C TYR A 251 -0.37 -10.66 -11.39
N ARG A 252 -0.88 -9.44 -11.19
CA ARG A 252 -0.06 -8.23 -11.15
C ARG A 252 0.94 -8.28 -9.99
N THR A 253 0.47 -8.54 -8.78
CA THR A 253 1.34 -8.62 -7.58
C THR A 253 2.36 -9.75 -7.66
N ALA A 254 1.99 -10.90 -8.24
CA ALA A 254 2.92 -11.99 -8.50
C ALA A 254 4.01 -11.59 -9.51
N ASN A 255 3.65 -10.89 -10.58
CA ASN A 255 4.60 -10.39 -11.57
C ASN A 255 5.55 -9.33 -10.97
N ASP A 256 5.01 -8.37 -10.20
CA ASP A 256 5.81 -7.35 -9.51
C ASP A 256 6.78 -7.99 -8.50
N TYR A 257 6.35 -9.05 -7.82
CA TYR A 257 7.20 -9.83 -6.92
C TYR A 257 8.33 -10.55 -7.67
N GLU A 258 8.03 -11.18 -8.81
CA GLU A 258 9.03 -11.85 -9.65
C GLU A 258 10.07 -10.85 -10.19
N GLU A 259 9.63 -9.67 -10.62
CA GLU A 259 10.52 -8.59 -11.08
C GLU A 259 11.40 -8.07 -9.94
N SER A 260 10.82 -7.84 -8.75
CA SER A 260 11.58 -7.48 -7.54
C SER A 260 12.60 -8.55 -7.16
N LEU A 261 12.25 -9.84 -7.30
CA LEU A 261 13.15 -10.95 -7.03
C LEU A 261 14.33 -10.96 -8.01
N LYS A 262 14.08 -10.77 -9.31
CA LYS A 262 15.12 -10.67 -10.34
C LYS A 262 16.05 -9.48 -10.08
N ALA A 263 15.51 -8.31 -9.76
CA ALA A 263 16.31 -7.13 -9.42
C ALA A 263 17.19 -7.36 -8.18
N ARG A 264 16.66 -8.05 -7.15
CA ARG A 264 17.43 -8.41 -5.96
C ARG A 264 18.55 -9.39 -6.28
N GLN A 265 18.30 -10.38 -7.15
CA GLN A 265 19.32 -11.31 -7.61
C GLN A 265 20.44 -10.58 -8.36
N SER A 266 20.10 -9.70 -9.32
CA SER A 266 21.10 -8.92 -10.06
C SER A 266 21.92 -7.99 -9.16
N LEU A 267 21.29 -7.35 -8.17
CA LEU A 267 22.02 -6.53 -7.19
C LEU A 267 22.94 -7.38 -6.31
N THR A 268 22.50 -8.56 -5.90
CA THR A 268 23.33 -9.49 -5.12
C THR A 268 24.54 -9.95 -5.92
N GLU A 269 24.36 -10.25 -7.21
CA GLU A 269 25.46 -10.59 -8.13
C GLU A 269 26.43 -9.41 -8.32
N LYS A 270 25.91 -8.18 -8.50
CA LYS A 270 26.73 -6.97 -8.61
C LYS A 270 27.54 -6.70 -7.35
N VAL A 271 26.96 -6.86 -6.16
CA VAL A 271 27.68 -6.77 -4.88
C VAL A 271 28.76 -7.84 -4.80
N ALA A 272 28.45 -9.10 -5.13
CA ALA A 272 29.43 -10.18 -5.12
C ALA A 272 30.59 -9.92 -6.11
N GLN A 273 30.32 -9.30 -7.26
CA GLN A 273 31.34 -8.89 -8.21
C GLN A 273 32.22 -7.75 -7.66
N LEU A 274 31.63 -6.68 -7.15
CA LEU A 274 32.36 -5.55 -6.55
C LEU A 274 33.23 -6.02 -5.37
N GLU A 275 32.75 -6.95 -4.56
CA GLU A 275 33.57 -7.52 -3.50
C GLU A 275 34.74 -8.36 -4.03
N ARG A 276 34.61 -9.03 -5.19
CA ARG A 276 35.75 -9.74 -5.82
C ARG A 276 36.76 -8.74 -6.34
N GLU A 277 36.33 -7.72 -7.08
CA GLU A 277 37.18 -6.66 -7.62
C GLU A 277 37.92 -5.93 -6.48
N TYR A 278 37.23 -5.59 -5.40
CA TYR A 278 37.86 -4.99 -4.22
C TYR A 278 38.91 -5.89 -3.58
N ARG A 279 38.65 -7.21 -3.46
CA ARG A 279 39.63 -8.17 -2.95
C ARG A 279 40.84 -8.26 -3.89
N GLU A 280 40.62 -8.29 -5.19
CA GLU A 280 41.69 -8.33 -6.20
C GLU A 280 42.56 -7.08 -6.13
N GLU A 281 41.97 -5.88 -6.11
CA GLU A 281 42.70 -4.61 -6.02
C GLU A 281 43.48 -4.50 -4.71
N ARG A 282 42.89 -4.95 -3.58
CA ARG A 282 43.59 -5.06 -2.29
C ARG A 282 44.80 -6.00 -2.40
N THR A 283 44.64 -7.16 -3.03
CA THR A 283 45.76 -8.11 -3.19
C THR A 283 46.85 -7.56 -4.12
N LYS A 284 46.49 -6.84 -5.17
CA LYS A 284 47.42 -6.18 -6.08
C LYS A 284 48.20 -5.08 -5.36
N SER A 285 47.50 -4.15 -4.70
CA SER A 285 48.11 -3.09 -3.89
C SER A 285 49.06 -3.64 -2.81
N THR A 286 48.71 -4.75 -2.16
CA THR A 286 49.61 -5.38 -1.17
C THR A 286 50.83 -6.04 -1.80
N LYS A 287 50.70 -6.66 -2.99
CA LYS A 287 51.84 -7.20 -3.76
C LYS A 287 52.77 -6.08 -4.24
N ASP A 288 52.21 -5.00 -4.79
CA ASP A 288 52.97 -3.85 -5.27
C ASP A 288 53.74 -3.18 -4.12
N ARG A 289 53.08 -2.98 -2.97
CA ARG A 289 53.75 -2.47 -1.78
C ARG A 289 54.92 -3.35 -1.33
N LYS A 290 54.75 -4.68 -1.31
CA LYS A 290 55.84 -5.62 -1.00
C LYS A 290 56.99 -5.50 -2.01
N ALA A 291 56.70 -5.42 -3.30
CA ALA A 291 57.72 -5.24 -4.34
C ALA A 291 58.49 -3.91 -4.17
N TYR A 292 57.80 -2.81 -3.83
CA TYR A 292 58.45 -1.54 -3.51
C TYR A 292 59.31 -1.62 -2.25
N GLU A 293 58.83 -2.28 -1.19
CA GLU A 293 59.61 -2.53 0.03
C GLU A 293 60.89 -3.33 -0.27
N GLU A 294 60.80 -4.40 -1.08
CA GLU A 294 61.95 -5.19 -1.51
C GLU A 294 62.96 -4.37 -2.33
N THR A 295 62.51 -3.57 -3.29
CA THR A 295 63.41 -2.72 -4.10
C THR A 295 64.10 -1.65 -3.25
N MET A 296 63.38 -1.05 -2.29
CA MET A 296 63.96 -0.12 -1.32
C MET A 296 65.04 -0.78 -0.46
N GLU A 297 64.82 -2.02 -0.04
CA GLU A 297 65.79 -2.77 0.76
C GLU A 297 67.02 -3.16 -0.07
N ARG A 298 66.84 -3.50 -1.36
CA ARG A 298 67.95 -3.69 -2.31
C ARG A 298 68.79 -2.41 -2.48
N PHE A 299 68.16 -1.24 -2.59
CA PHE A 299 68.91 0.02 -2.68
C PHE A 299 69.64 0.37 -1.39
N ARG A 300 69.04 0.12 -0.22
CA ARG A 300 69.70 0.32 1.07
C ARG A 300 70.91 -0.58 1.26
N SER A 301 70.79 -1.87 0.93
CA SER A 301 71.90 -2.82 1.00
C SER A 301 73.01 -2.50 0.00
N SER A 302 72.68 -2.14 -1.24
CA SER A 302 73.66 -1.67 -2.23
C SER A 302 74.38 -0.40 -1.77
N LYS A 303 73.64 0.57 -1.21
CA LYS A 303 74.22 1.78 -0.63
C LYS A 303 75.19 1.45 0.51
N LEU A 304 74.78 0.59 1.45
CA LEU A 304 75.63 0.18 2.57
C LEU A 304 76.90 -0.53 2.07
N SER A 305 76.78 -1.40 1.07
CA SER A 305 77.94 -2.04 0.43
C SER A 305 78.91 -1.02 -0.15
N LYS A 306 78.42 0.03 -0.82
CA LYS A 306 79.25 1.11 -1.37
C LYS A 306 79.90 1.98 -0.28
N GLU A 307 79.22 2.19 0.84
CA GLU A 307 79.81 2.86 2.01
C GLU A 307 80.95 2.04 2.62
N VAL A 308 80.80 0.70 2.67
CA VAL A 308 81.88 -0.20 3.11
C VAL A 308 83.06 -0.16 2.15
N GLU A 309 82.83 -0.34 0.84
CA GLU A 309 83.89 -0.24 -0.19
C GLU A 309 84.61 1.12 -0.14
N PHE A 310 83.88 2.21 0.10
CA PHE A 310 84.46 3.55 0.23
C PHE A 310 85.33 3.68 1.48
N ASN A 311 84.90 3.13 2.62
CA ASN A 311 85.70 3.14 3.85
C ASN A 311 86.98 2.32 3.69
N GLU A 312 86.90 1.14 3.08
CA GLU A 312 88.09 0.33 2.77
C GLU A 312 89.08 1.09 1.88
N LEU A 313 88.58 1.79 0.86
CA LEU A 313 89.41 2.63 0.00
C LEU A 313 90.00 3.83 0.76
N MET A 314 89.24 4.44 1.66
CA MET A 314 89.72 5.50 2.54
C MET A 314 90.85 5.00 3.44
N ASP A 315 90.74 3.80 4.01
CA ASP A 315 91.78 3.18 4.83
C ASP A 315 93.07 2.95 4.03
N VAL A 316 92.96 2.43 2.80
CA VAL A 316 94.11 2.30 1.88
C VAL A 316 94.71 3.67 1.58
N LYS A 317 93.89 4.69 1.32
CA LYS A 317 94.37 6.06 1.08
C LYS A 317 95.13 6.61 2.29
N ILE A 318 94.61 6.41 3.51
CA ILE A 318 95.28 6.84 4.75
C ILE A 318 96.63 6.12 4.90
N ALA A 319 96.68 4.82 4.61
CA ALA A 319 97.93 4.05 4.66
C ALA A 319 98.97 4.59 3.65
N LEU A 320 98.55 4.87 2.42
CA LEU A 320 99.42 5.45 1.39
C LEU A 320 99.88 6.87 1.76
N ASP A 321 99.01 7.72 2.29
CA ASP A 321 99.39 9.06 2.77
C ASP A 321 100.41 9.00 3.91
N ALA A 322 100.27 8.04 4.82
CA ALA A 322 101.24 7.80 5.87
C ALA A 322 102.60 7.37 5.29
N GLU A 323 102.60 6.52 4.25
CA GLU A 323 103.80 6.10 3.54
C GLU A 323 104.46 7.27 2.78
N ILE A 324 103.69 8.06 2.03
CA ILE A 324 104.14 9.27 1.35
C ILE A 324 104.73 10.26 2.36
N THR A 325 104.07 10.46 3.50
CA THR A 325 104.58 11.34 4.56
C THR A 325 105.90 10.82 5.12
N LYS A 326 106.05 9.51 5.27
CA LYS A 326 107.32 8.88 5.66
C LYS A 326 108.40 9.12 4.60
N TYR A 327 108.09 8.94 3.31
CA TYR A 327 109.02 9.25 2.22
C TYR A 327 109.41 10.73 2.18
N ARG A 328 108.44 11.65 2.34
CA ARG A 328 108.70 13.10 2.45
C ARG A 328 109.65 13.41 3.62
N ARG A 329 109.43 12.84 4.80
CA ARG A 329 110.34 13.04 5.96
C ARG A 329 111.76 12.52 5.71
N ILE A 330 111.90 11.41 4.98
CA ILE A 330 113.23 10.90 4.61
C ILE A 330 113.89 11.85 3.62
N LEU A 331 113.16 12.31 2.60
CA LEU A 331 113.65 13.33 1.66
C LEU A 331 113.97 14.64 2.37
N ASP A 332 113.16 15.15 3.28
CA ASP A 332 113.45 16.34 4.08
C ASP A 332 114.73 16.15 4.93
N ARG A 333 115.00 14.93 5.41
CA ARG A 333 116.23 14.56 6.14
C ARG A 333 117.44 14.44 5.22
N GLU A 334 117.26 13.98 4.00
CA GLU A 334 118.28 13.91 2.94
C GLU A 334 118.60 15.31 2.41
N GLU A 335 117.58 16.13 2.13
CA GLU A 335 117.65 17.54 1.77
C GLU A 335 118.31 18.36 2.90
N SER A 336 118.02 18.08 4.18
CA SER A 336 118.74 18.73 5.28
C SER A 336 120.19 18.24 5.49
N ARG A 337 120.58 17.08 4.93
CA ARG A 337 122.00 16.67 4.80
C ARG A 337 122.70 17.30 3.59
N VAL A 338 121.97 17.55 2.51
CA VAL A 338 122.53 18.02 1.22
C VAL A 338 122.40 19.54 1.03
N ALA A 339 121.53 20.25 1.76
CA ALA A 339 121.32 21.70 1.69
C ALA A 339 122.27 22.52 2.61
N LYS A 340 123.54 22.12 2.70
CA LYS A 340 124.67 23.00 3.09
C LYS A 340 125.50 23.37 1.84
N ALA A 341 124.83 23.92 0.83
CA ALA A 341 125.43 24.71 -0.25
C ALA A 341 124.31 25.54 -0.91
N THR A 342 124.31 26.85 -0.66
CA THR A 342 123.48 27.89 -1.32
C THR A 342 123.90 28.08 -2.79
N PRO A 343 123.21 28.85 -3.67
CA PRO A 343 122.01 29.71 -3.53
C PRO A 343 120.96 29.63 -4.69
N SER A 344 119.83 30.32 -4.52
CA SER A 344 119.05 31.10 -5.53
C SER A 344 118.68 30.53 -6.92
N THR A 345 117.38 30.54 -7.25
CA THR A 345 116.73 31.32 -8.35
C THR A 345 115.50 30.63 -8.97
N LYS A 346 114.46 31.44 -9.27
CA LYS A 346 113.40 31.27 -10.29
C LYS A 346 112.48 30.03 -10.15
N GLY A 347 111.17 30.06 -10.40
CA GLY A 347 110.29 31.02 -11.03
C GLY A 347 109.17 30.26 -11.76
N ARG A 348 107.97 30.84 -11.78
CA ARG A 348 106.92 30.72 -12.82
C ARG A 348 106.07 29.44 -12.99
N LYS A 349 104.80 29.76 -13.26
CA LYS A 349 103.77 29.12 -14.12
C LYS A 349 102.84 28.08 -13.46
N ARG A 350 101.55 28.44 -13.33
CA ARG A 350 100.40 28.09 -14.25
C ARG A 350 99.75 26.78 -13.77
N LYS A 351 98.46 26.47 -13.89
CA LYS A 351 97.27 27.03 -14.55
C LYS A 351 96.16 25.99 -14.27
N ASN A 352 94.92 26.44 -14.04
CA ASN A 352 93.64 25.70 -14.22
C ASN A 352 93.43 24.40 -13.42
N GLU A 353 92.24 23.88 -13.17
CA GLU A 353 90.84 24.13 -13.59
C GLU A 353 89.99 23.30 -12.61
N SER A 354 88.78 23.75 -12.28
CA SER A 354 87.58 22.89 -12.19
C SER A 354 86.40 23.75 -11.73
N ASN A 355 85.60 24.18 -12.71
CA ASN A 355 84.24 23.68 -12.97
C ASN A 355 83.21 24.13 -11.93
N GLY A 356 82.54 25.25 -12.25
CA GLY A 356 81.13 25.44 -11.90
C GLY A 356 80.30 24.33 -12.54
N SER A 357 79.39 23.67 -11.82
CA SER A 357 78.12 24.20 -11.31
C SER A 357 77.10 24.46 -12.43
N THR A 358 76.70 23.38 -13.10
CA THR A 358 75.35 23.14 -13.63
C THR A 358 74.72 22.12 -12.67
N ASP A 359 73.44 22.10 -12.31
CA ASP A 359 72.24 22.86 -12.60
C ASP A 359 71.15 22.19 -11.71
N SER A 360 69.97 22.80 -11.64
CA SER A 360 68.70 22.13 -11.33
C SER A 360 68.30 21.99 -9.86
N LYS A 361 67.86 23.13 -9.33
CA LYS A 361 66.52 23.39 -8.77
C LYS A 361 65.67 22.14 -8.46
N ARG A 362 65.58 21.82 -7.17
CA ARG A 362 64.58 20.90 -6.58
C ARG A 362 63.30 21.70 -6.28
N ALA A 363 62.32 21.61 -7.18
CA ALA A 363 60.96 22.10 -6.92
C ALA A 363 60.25 21.20 -5.91
N ARG A 364 59.64 21.86 -4.93
CA ARG A 364 58.97 21.31 -3.76
C ARG A 364 57.52 21.01 -4.11
N ARG A 365 57.12 19.76 -3.85
CA ARG A 365 55.74 19.25 -3.86
C ARG A 365 54.83 20.14 -3.00
N THR A 366 53.76 20.65 -3.60
CA THR A 366 52.58 21.17 -2.90
C THR A 366 51.39 20.27 -3.23
N THR A 367 50.75 19.84 -2.17
CA THR A 367 49.54 19.02 -2.08
C THR A 367 48.35 19.73 -2.73
N SER A 368 47.81 19.16 -3.79
CA SER A 368 46.53 19.57 -4.38
C SER A 368 45.39 18.95 -3.58
N SER A 369 44.69 19.79 -2.82
CA SER A 369 43.33 19.57 -2.35
C SER A 369 42.40 19.47 -3.57
N VAL A 370 41.69 18.36 -3.70
CA VAL A 370 40.64 18.15 -4.71
C VAL A 370 39.47 19.07 -4.37
N SER A 371 39.30 20.13 -5.14
CA SER A 371 38.10 20.96 -5.16
C SER A 371 37.16 20.44 -6.24
N THR A 372 35.94 20.07 -5.86
CA THR A 372 34.80 19.82 -6.74
C THR A 372 34.63 21.00 -7.72
N PRO A 373 34.38 20.78 -9.02
CA PRO A 373 34.24 21.88 -9.97
C PRO A 373 32.98 22.71 -9.64
N LEU A 374 33.15 24.02 -9.39
CA LEU A 374 32.02 24.95 -9.28
C LEU A 374 31.33 25.06 -10.64
N SER A 375 30.15 24.48 -10.77
CA SER A 375 29.26 24.70 -11.88
C SER A 375 28.57 26.07 -11.78
N SER A 376 28.28 26.69 -12.92
CA SER A 376 27.68 28.03 -13.01
C SER A 376 26.20 28.09 -12.63
N VAL A 377 25.51 26.95 -12.56
CA VAL A 377 24.07 26.85 -12.28
C VAL A 377 23.86 25.86 -11.14
N GLN A 378 23.21 26.32 -10.06
CA GLN A 378 23.02 25.54 -8.83
C GLN A 378 21.55 25.43 -8.43
N ILE A 379 21.21 24.38 -7.67
CA ILE A 379 19.90 24.25 -7.04
C ILE A 379 19.87 25.14 -5.78
N ALA A 380 19.24 26.30 -5.88
CA ALA A 380 19.20 27.30 -4.82
C ALA A 380 18.26 26.91 -3.67
N ALA A 381 17.10 26.31 -3.95
CA ALA A 381 16.16 25.88 -2.92
C ALA A 381 15.31 24.69 -3.37
N LEU A 382 14.95 23.86 -2.39
CA LEU A 382 13.92 22.84 -2.48
C LEU A 382 12.80 23.25 -1.51
N ASP A 383 11.56 22.97 -1.89
CA ASP A 383 10.39 23.14 -1.03
C ASP A 383 9.55 21.87 -1.19
N LEU A 384 9.66 20.99 -0.21
CA LEU A 384 9.01 19.67 -0.20
C LEU A 384 7.49 19.78 0.00
N GLU A 385 6.99 20.86 0.60
CA GLU A 385 5.54 21.04 0.82
C GLU A 385 4.85 21.47 -0.47
N LYS A 386 5.44 22.44 -1.18
CA LYS A 386 4.89 23.00 -2.43
C LYS A 386 5.39 22.31 -3.69
N ASP A 387 6.24 21.29 -3.55
CA ASP A 387 6.74 20.49 -4.65
C ASP A 387 7.51 21.37 -5.67
N ARG A 388 8.37 22.26 -5.16
CA ARG A 388 9.01 23.34 -5.91
C ARG A 388 10.53 23.25 -5.85
N ILE A 389 11.17 23.41 -7.00
CA ILE A 389 12.64 23.42 -7.15
C ILE A 389 13.04 24.77 -7.75
N VAL A 390 13.97 25.46 -7.10
CA VAL A 390 14.49 26.75 -7.57
C VAL A 390 15.93 26.58 -8.00
N LEU A 391 16.21 26.91 -9.27
CA LEU A 391 17.55 26.93 -9.86
C LEU A 391 18.03 28.37 -10.00
N GLU A 392 19.32 28.60 -9.81
CA GLU A 392 19.93 29.92 -9.93
C GLU A 392 21.22 29.83 -10.76
N ASN A 393 21.35 30.72 -11.74
CA ASN A 393 22.60 30.94 -12.44
C ASN A 393 23.46 31.95 -11.67
N THR A 394 24.54 31.51 -11.06
CA THR A 394 25.46 32.38 -10.32
C THR A 394 26.50 33.04 -11.22
N SER A 395 26.57 32.66 -12.50
CA SER A 395 27.50 33.24 -13.46
C SER A 395 26.98 34.55 -14.08
N SER A 396 27.94 35.37 -14.54
CA SER A 396 27.69 36.62 -15.25
C SER A 396 27.39 36.43 -16.74
N SER A 397 27.31 35.18 -17.22
CA SER A 397 26.98 34.82 -18.61
C SER A 397 25.68 34.02 -18.71
N PRO A 398 24.90 34.15 -19.80
CA PRO A 398 23.74 33.30 -20.03
C PRO A 398 24.18 31.83 -20.25
N VAL A 399 23.43 30.89 -19.68
CA VAL A 399 23.72 29.44 -19.75
C VAL A 399 22.58 28.73 -20.46
N SER A 400 22.89 27.97 -21.52
CA SER A 400 21.91 27.14 -22.22
C SER A 400 21.64 25.87 -21.41
N LEU A 401 20.42 25.70 -20.91
CA LEU A 401 20.01 24.46 -20.22
C LEU A 401 19.36 23.46 -21.17
N GLY A 402 19.53 23.64 -22.48
CA GLY A 402 18.98 22.75 -23.50
C GLY A 402 19.41 21.31 -23.26
N GLY A 403 18.45 20.41 -23.05
CA GLY A 403 18.72 18.99 -22.82
C GLY A 403 19.17 18.63 -21.40
N TRP A 404 19.36 19.61 -20.50
CA TRP A 404 19.65 19.35 -19.10
C TRP A 404 18.45 18.69 -18.42
N VAL A 405 18.73 17.93 -17.37
CA VAL A 405 17.72 17.13 -16.66
C VAL A 405 17.78 17.40 -15.17
N VAL A 406 16.62 17.58 -14.57
CA VAL A 406 16.43 17.53 -13.12
C VAL A 406 16.02 16.10 -12.77
N ARG A 407 16.87 15.39 -12.03
CA ARG A 407 16.65 14.02 -11.57
C ARG A 407 16.31 14.02 -10.08
N GLY A 408 15.28 13.28 -9.70
CA GLY A 408 14.87 13.05 -8.31
C GLY A 408 14.81 11.57 -7.98
N ARG A 409 14.38 11.25 -6.77
CA ARG A 409 14.28 9.87 -6.27
C ARG A 409 13.39 8.99 -7.14
N MET A 410 13.76 7.71 -7.27
CA MET A 410 13.10 6.71 -8.12
C MET A 410 13.15 7.04 -9.63
N ASP A 411 14.27 7.60 -10.11
CA ASP A 411 14.52 7.97 -11.51
C ASP A 411 13.48 8.90 -12.15
N GLN A 412 12.82 9.71 -11.33
CA GLN A 412 11.95 10.76 -11.83
C GLN A 412 12.81 11.83 -12.51
N THR A 413 12.52 12.13 -13.77
CA THR A 413 13.31 13.10 -14.55
C THR A 413 12.42 14.17 -15.18
N PHE A 414 12.90 15.41 -15.17
CA PHE A 414 12.33 16.54 -15.89
C PHE A 414 13.40 17.13 -16.82
N ARG A 415 13.15 17.12 -18.13
CA ARG A 415 14.10 17.62 -19.12
C ARG A 415 13.72 19.03 -19.60
N PHE A 416 14.69 19.93 -19.61
CA PHE A 416 14.50 21.28 -20.13
C PHE A 416 14.41 21.28 -21.66
N PRO A 417 13.56 22.15 -22.27
CA PRO A 417 13.50 22.30 -23.71
C PRO A 417 14.87 22.68 -24.30
N ALA A 418 15.21 22.10 -25.45
CA ALA A 418 16.52 22.28 -26.11
C ALA A 418 16.87 23.75 -26.41
N THR A 419 15.87 24.62 -26.53
CA THR A 419 16.01 26.03 -26.87
C THR A 419 16.07 26.97 -25.65
N TYR A 420 15.98 26.44 -24.44
CA TYR A 420 15.92 27.27 -23.24
C TYR A 420 17.30 27.76 -22.81
N VAL A 421 17.40 29.07 -22.57
CA VAL A 421 18.62 29.76 -22.13
C VAL A 421 18.29 30.56 -20.88
N MET A 422 18.97 30.23 -19.78
CA MET A 422 18.86 30.94 -18.52
C MET A 422 19.75 32.19 -18.54
N GLY A 423 19.20 33.33 -18.12
CA GLY A 423 19.94 34.60 -18.05
C GLY A 423 21.02 34.62 -16.95
N PRO A 424 21.97 35.56 -17.02
CA PRO A 424 22.94 35.76 -15.93
C PRO A 424 22.23 36.23 -14.66
N HIS A 425 22.62 35.69 -13.51
CA HIS A 425 22.00 35.99 -12.20
C HIS A 425 20.47 35.79 -12.15
N SER A 426 19.90 35.00 -13.06
CA SER A 426 18.46 34.72 -13.10
C SER A 426 18.10 33.45 -12.33
N THR A 427 16.91 33.45 -11.75
CA THR A 427 16.31 32.30 -11.06
C THR A 427 15.21 31.67 -11.91
N LEU A 428 15.20 30.33 -11.98
CA LEU A 428 14.17 29.54 -12.65
C LEU A 428 13.49 28.62 -11.66
N THR A 429 12.16 28.59 -11.70
CA THR A 429 11.38 27.75 -10.78
C THR A 429 10.72 26.58 -11.53
N VAL A 430 11.03 25.34 -11.13
CA VAL A 430 10.35 24.13 -11.61
C VAL A 430 9.30 23.73 -10.57
N HIS A 431 8.03 23.75 -10.98
CA HIS A 431 6.90 23.31 -10.15
C HIS A 431 6.50 21.88 -10.53
N SER A 432 6.43 20.99 -9.56
CA SER A 432 5.82 19.67 -9.73
C SER A 432 4.30 19.76 -9.59
N SER A 433 3.56 19.18 -10.53
CA SER A 433 2.08 19.13 -10.46
C SER A 433 1.52 17.74 -10.18
N LYS A 434 2.38 16.75 -9.90
CA LYS A 434 1.95 15.37 -9.66
C LYS A 434 1.29 15.20 -8.29
N ARG A 435 1.83 15.86 -7.26
CA ARG A 435 1.19 15.95 -5.93
C ARG A 435 0.51 17.31 -5.70
N ASN A 436 1.17 18.41 -6.05
CA ASN A 436 0.61 19.74 -5.86
C ASN A 436 -0.36 20.12 -7.01
N GLN A 437 -1.66 19.90 -6.80
CA GLN A 437 -2.70 20.26 -7.78
C GLN A 437 -2.83 21.78 -8.00
N ASN A 438 -2.36 22.59 -7.05
CA ASN A 438 -2.35 24.05 -7.15
C ASN A 438 -1.12 24.61 -7.87
N ALA A 439 -0.14 23.77 -8.22
CA ALA A 439 1.12 24.17 -8.85
C ALA A 439 0.92 25.01 -10.14
N LYS A 440 -0.17 24.78 -10.88
CA LYS A 440 -0.50 25.56 -12.07
C LYS A 440 -0.95 26.99 -11.76
N HIS A 441 -1.62 27.19 -10.63
CA HIS A 441 -2.14 28.49 -10.17
C HIS A 441 -1.12 29.29 -9.36
N GLU A 442 -0.13 28.62 -8.76
CA GLU A 442 0.96 29.26 -8.00
C GLU A 442 2.02 29.92 -8.89
N ARG A 443 2.02 29.62 -10.20
CA ARG A 443 2.92 30.25 -11.17
C ARG A 443 2.56 31.71 -11.38
N LYS A 444 3.50 32.61 -11.09
CA LYS A 444 3.36 34.04 -11.36
C LYS A 444 3.56 34.33 -12.85
N LYS A 445 2.67 35.14 -13.42
CA LYS A 445 2.76 35.55 -14.83
C LYS A 445 4.00 36.46 -15.01
N GLY A 446 4.95 36.00 -15.82
CA GLY A 446 6.20 36.73 -16.09
C GLY A 446 7.44 36.22 -15.33
N GLU A 447 7.29 35.21 -14.46
CA GLU A 447 8.42 34.50 -13.85
C GLU A 447 8.85 33.33 -14.73
N ASP A 448 10.17 33.15 -14.89
CA ASP A 448 10.71 32.03 -15.62
C ASP A 448 10.47 30.74 -14.84
N SER A 449 9.58 29.90 -15.37
CA SER A 449 9.07 28.76 -14.63
C SER A 449 8.65 27.61 -15.55
N PHE A 450 8.80 26.39 -15.06
CA PHE A 450 8.37 25.17 -15.74
C PHE A 450 7.40 24.37 -14.88
N LEU A 451 6.56 23.58 -15.53
CA LEU A 451 5.63 22.65 -14.88
C LEU A 451 6.03 21.22 -15.22
N ALA A 452 6.36 20.44 -14.20
CA ALA A 452 6.73 19.03 -14.31
C ALA A 452 5.55 18.15 -13.89
N ASN A 453 4.86 17.54 -14.86
CA ASN A 453 3.64 16.78 -14.59
C ASN A 453 3.88 15.37 -14.01
N LYS A 454 5.10 14.83 -14.16
CA LYS A 454 5.45 13.45 -13.78
C LYS A 454 6.51 13.36 -12.66
N PHE A 455 6.93 14.50 -12.14
CA PHE A 455 7.91 14.62 -11.07
C PHE A 455 7.18 14.89 -9.75
N SER A 456 7.71 14.47 -8.59
CA SER A 456 7.18 14.80 -7.25
C SER A 456 8.25 14.60 -6.18
N LEU A 457 8.32 15.50 -5.17
CA LEU A 457 9.30 15.47 -4.08
C LEU A 457 8.71 14.91 -2.79
N SER A 458 9.30 13.94 -2.11
CA SER A 458 8.74 13.40 -0.85
C SER A 458 8.71 14.43 0.31
N PRO A 459 7.57 14.65 1.01
CA PRO A 459 7.50 15.53 2.19
C PRO A 459 8.32 15.04 3.39
N LYS A 460 8.64 13.75 3.44
CA LYS A 460 9.44 13.13 4.51
C LYS A 460 10.94 13.30 4.32
N GLY A 461 11.36 13.93 3.23
CA GLY A 461 12.75 14.11 2.85
C GLY A 461 13.01 13.61 1.43
N ASP A 462 13.70 14.41 0.62
CA ASP A 462 14.05 14.10 -0.76
C ASP A 462 15.33 14.81 -1.22
N PHE A 463 15.89 14.34 -2.34
CA PHE A 463 17.03 14.95 -3.00
C PHE A 463 16.79 15.15 -4.49
N VAL A 464 17.49 16.13 -5.06
CA VAL A 464 17.44 16.47 -6.47
C VAL A 464 18.86 16.68 -6.96
N VAL A 465 19.14 16.14 -8.15
CA VAL A 465 20.37 16.34 -8.90
C VAL A 465 20.04 17.05 -10.19
N LEU A 466 20.78 18.10 -10.50
CA LEU A 466 20.78 18.77 -11.79
C LEU A 466 21.90 18.18 -12.63
N GLU A 467 21.57 17.67 -13.82
CA GLU A 467 22.51 17.04 -14.75
C GLU A 467 22.52 17.79 -16.09
N THR A 468 23.69 17.85 -16.71
CA THR A 468 23.84 18.34 -18.09
C THR A 468 23.25 17.37 -19.11
N ALA A 469 23.18 17.76 -20.38
CA ALA A 469 22.74 16.89 -21.47
C ALA A 469 23.60 15.61 -21.61
N ASP A 470 24.86 15.66 -21.16
CA ASP A 470 25.82 14.55 -21.16
C ASP A 470 25.78 13.74 -19.86
N GLN A 471 24.71 13.87 -19.07
CA GLN A 471 24.50 13.16 -17.79
C GLN A 471 25.54 13.49 -16.69
N MET A 472 26.33 14.56 -16.87
CA MET A 472 27.26 15.00 -15.82
C MET A 472 26.50 15.73 -14.71
N PRO A 473 26.65 15.33 -13.43
CA PRO A 473 26.01 16.00 -12.31
C PRO A 473 26.63 17.39 -12.08
N VAL A 474 25.76 18.40 -12.04
CA VAL A 474 26.11 19.82 -11.97
C VAL A 474 25.92 20.36 -10.56
N SER A 475 24.81 20.00 -9.92
CA SER A 475 24.46 20.45 -8.57
C SER A 475 23.52 19.44 -7.93
N MET A 476 23.73 19.13 -6.66
CA MET A 476 22.84 18.28 -5.88
C MET A 476 22.36 19.06 -4.66
N LYS A 477 21.10 18.85 -4.28
CA LYS A 477 20.55 19.36 -3.03
C LYS A 477 19.60 18.34 -2.42
N SER A 478 19.62 18.23 -1.11
CA SER A 478 18.71 17.39 -0.31
C SER A 478 18.05 18.21 0.77
N GLU A 479 16.83 17.82 1.15
CA GLU A 479 16.08 18.41 2.25
C GLU A 479 15.36 17.29 3.01
N GLY A 480 15.35 17.35 4.35
CA GLY A 480 14.65 16.38 5.21
C GLY A 480 15.23 14.96 5.27
N LEU A 481 16.40 14.70 4.66
CA LEU A 481 17.11 13.41 4.70
C LEU A 481 18.17 13.37 5.81
N PRO A 482 18.45 12.21 6.44
CA PRO A 482 19.56 12.05 7.40
C PRO A 482 20.93 12.27 6.77
N ASP A 483 21.87 12.89 7.49
CA ASP A 483 23.23 13.21 7.01
C ASP A 483 24.05 12.00 6.54
N GLU A 484 23.74 10.79 7.02
CA GLU A 484 24.36 9.55 6.58
C GLU A 484 23.85 9.12 5.20
N GLU A 485 22.55 9.26 4.95
CA GLU A 485 21.94 8.95 3.65
C GLU A 485 22.40 9.96 2.59
N VAL A 486 22.45 11.25 2.93
CA VAL A 486 22.94 12.30 2.01
C VAL A 486 24.38 12.01 1.58
N ARG A 487 25.26 11.66 2.52
CA ARG A 487 26.65 11.31 2.21
C ARG A 487 26.79 10.04 1.38
N ALA A 488 25.92 9.05 1.61
CA ALA A 488 25.89 7.84 0.79
C ALA A 488 25.49 8.15 -0.67
N ILE A 489 24.48 9.01 -0.86
CA ILE A 489 24.01 9.42 -2.19
C ILE A 489 25.07 10.26 -2.91
N GLU A 490 25.72 11.21 -2.22
CA GLU A 490 26.83 11.98 -2.79
C GLU A 490 28.01 11.09 -3.19
N ALA A 491 28.32 10.06 -2.41
CA ALA A 491 29.37 9.10 -2.71
C ALA A 491 29.02 8.20 -3.91
N GLU A 492 27.76 7.81 -4.06
CA GLU A 492 27.24 7.05 -5.20
C GLU A 492 27.33 7.86 -6.50
N LEU A 493 26.87 9.13 -6.48
CA LEU A 493 26.99 10.05 -7.61
C LEU A 493 28.45 10.30 -8.03
N HIS A 494 29.36 10.40 -7.07
CA HIS A 494 30.79 10.57 -7.36
C HIS A 494 31.42 9.28 -7.89
N ALA A 495 30.93 8.10 -7.48
CA ALA A 495 31.41 6.82 -7.97
C ALA A 495 30.95 6.55 -9.42
N GLU A 496 29.69 6.84 -9.75
CA GLU A 496 29.16 6.75 -11.12
C GLU A 496 29.96 7.60 -12.11
N PHE A 497 30.46 8.77 -11.67
CA PHE A 497 31.21 9.67 -12.54
C PHE A 497 32.69 9.30 -12.72
N MET A 498 33.33 8.62 -11.76
CA MET A 498 34.76 8.28 -11.85
C MET A 498 35.04 7.00 -12.65
N ASP A 499 34.00 6.21 -12.98
CA ASP A 499 34.13 4.95 -13.74
C ASP A 499 34.16 5.16 -15.28
N ASP A 500 33.61 6.28 -15.78
CA ASP A 500 33.53 6.59 -17.22
C ASP A 500 34.80 7.25 -17.82
N GLY A 501 35.92 7.25 -17.09
CA GLY A 501 37.19 7.87 -17.49
C GLY A 501 38.03 7.11 -18.52
N ASP A 502 37.65 5.91 -18.94
CA ASP A 502 38.37 5.11 -19.95
C ASP A 502 37.57 5.06 -21.27
N GLY A 503 37.91 5.95 -22.20
CA GLY A 503 37.21 6.11 -23.47
C GLY A 503 37.38 4.92 -24.42
N PRO A 504 36.39 4.61 -25.28
CA PRO A 504 36.51 3.51 -26.23
C PRO A 504 37.41 3.89 -27.41
N SER A 505 38.44 3.07 -27.62
CA SER A 505 39.28 3.06 -28.81
C SER A 505 38.45 2.87 -30.09
N SER A 506 38.86 3.57 -31.15
CA SER A 506 38.31 3.54 -32.50
C SER A 506 37.97 2.14 -33.04
N GLY A 507 36.69 1.89 -33.32
CA GLY A 507 36.21 0.73 -34.07
C GLY A 507 35.66 1.16 -35.42
N VAL A 508 36.41 0.85 -36.48
CA VAL A 508 36.12 1.12 -37.89
C VAL A 508 34.74 0.59 -38.30
N ARG A 509 33.87 1.50 -38.77
CA ARG A 509 32.58 1.16 -39.37
C ARG A 509 32.80 0.85 -40.85
N ALA A 510 32.84 -0.44 -41.19
CA ALA A 510 32.86 -0.89 -42.58
C ALA A 510 31.48 -0.64 -43.22
N SER A 511 31.49 0.09 -44.32
CA SER A 511 30.36 0.30 -45.22
C SER A 511 30.04 -1.00 -45.97
N ILE A 512 28.79 -1.43 -45.95
CA ILE A 512 28.23 -2.33 -46.97
C ILE A 512 26.91 -1.75 -47.43
N ASN A 513 26.91 -1.24 -48.66
CA ASN A 513 25.74 -1.08 -49.51
C ASN A 513 25.11 -2.47 -49.76
N VAL A 514 23.80 -2.60 -49.60
CA VAL A 514 22.79 -2.89 -50.64
C VAL A 514 21.41 -2.53 -50.08
#